data_AF-A0A836UQ55-F1
#
_entry.id   AF-A0A836UQ55-F1
#
_cell.length_a   1.000
_cell.length_b   1.000
_cell.length_c   1.000
_cell.angle_alpha   90.00
_cell.angle_beta   90.00
_cell.angle_gamma   90.00
#
_symmetry.space_group_name_H-M   'P 1'
#
loop_
_entity.id
_entity.type
_entity.pdbx_description
1 polymer ?
#
loop_
_entity_poly.entity_id
_entity_poly.type
_entity_poly.pdbx_seq_one_letter_code
_entity_poly.pdbx_strand_id
1 'polypeptide(L)'
;MFHTPDRSDITPNFSPTEDNDVIDIAWCTGILSEGRPFRAEYWVQDQLTLLTFFVSVSGIENYSDEQLANFLEAENLIEFRGDKRSVGSMVIKDASDNEMWSITICIHDTSEIYADTELKFNNY
;
A
#
# COMPACT_ATOMS: atom_id res chain seq x y z
N MET A 1 17.42 11.75 -2.59
CA MET A 1 17.59 10.46 -3.27
C MET A 1 16.49 9.55 -2.75
N PHE A 2 15.79 8.84 -3.61
CA PHE A 2 14.70 7.95 -3.18
C PHE A 2 15.26 6.57 -2.86
N HIS A 3 14.99 6.08 -1.65
CA HIS A 3 15.34 4.71 -1.26
C HIS A 3 14.28 3.73 -1.77
N THR A 4 14.73 2.54 -2.16
CA THR A 4 13.84 1.43 -2.52
C THR A 4 13.27 0.82 -1.23
N PRO A 5 11.94 0.59 -1.14
CA PRO A 5 11.36 -0.08 0.02
C PRO A 5 11.95 -1.48 0.26
N ASP A 6 12.44 -1.72 1.48
CA ASP A 6 13.00 -3.01 1.92
C ASP A 6 12.04 -3.74 2.88
N ARG A 7 11.43 -4.80 2.39
CA ARG A 7 10.47 -5.65 3.14
C ARG A 7 11.04 -7.04 3.42
N SER A 8 12.37 -7.18 3.45
CA SER A 8 13.05 -8.46 3.62
C SER A 8 12.91 -9.08 5.01
N ASP A 9 12.48 -8.29 6.01
CA ASP A 9 12.20 -8.73 7.37
C ASP A 9 10.77 -9.28 7.56
N ILE A 10 9.91 -9.19 6.54
CA ILE A 10 8.53 -9.67 6.59
C ILE A 10 8.44 -11.09 6.05
N THR A 11 7.87 -11.98 6.86
CA THR A 11 7.44 -13.30 6.42
C THR A 11 5.94 -13.26 6.13
N PRO A 12 5.51 -13.49 4.87
CA PRO A 12 4.09 -13.45 4.51
C PRO A 12 3.29 -14.51 5.26
N ASN A 13 2.07 -14.16 5.68
CA ASN A 13 1.12 -15.07 6.29
C ASN A 13 0.08 -15.54 5.27
N PHE A 14 0.03 -16.85 5.00
CA PHE A 14 -0.90 -17.42 4.01
C PHE A 14 -2.14 -18.07 4.62
N SER A 15 -2.25 -18.08 5.95
CA SER A 15 -3.38 -18.71 6.64
C SER A 15 -3.67 -17.98 7.94
N PRO A 16 -4.94 -17.68 8.23
CA PRO A 16 -5.28 -17.00 9.46
C PRO A 16 -5.00 -17.91 10.66
N THR A 17 -4.53 -17.31 11.74
CA THR A 17 -4.27 -17.93 13.03
C THR A 17 -5.09 -17.20 14.10
N GLU A 18 -5.21 -17.76 15.31
CA GLU A 18 -5.89 -17.06 16.41
C GLU A 18 -5.23 -15.72 16.76
N ASP A 19 -3.91 -15.60 16.55
CA ASP A 19 -3.12 -14.41 16.89
C ASP A 19 -2.90 -13.45 15.70
N ASN A 20 -3.17 -13.89 14.48
CA ASN A 20 -2.98 -13.13 13.25
C ASN A 20 -3.98 -13.56 12.18
N ASP A 21 -4.99 -12.73 11.96
CA ASP A 21 -6.06 -12.93 10.99
C ASP A 21 -5.76 -12.31 9.61
N VAL A 22 -4.63 -11.61 9.47
CA VAL A 22 -4.16 -11.05 8.20
C VAL A 22 -3.70 -12.17 7.27
N ILE A 23 -4.15 -12.13 6.02
CA ILE A 23 -3.67 -13.04 4.96
C ILE A 23 -3.04 -12.20 3.85
N ASP A 24 -1.75 -12.43 3.62
CA ASP A 24 -0.99 -11.84 2.53
C ASP A 24 -1.29 -12.57 1.23
N ILE A 25 -1.73 -11.83 0.21
CA ILE A 25 -2.21 -12.41 -1.05
C ILE A 25 -1.16 -12.25 -2.15
N ALA A 26 -0.68 -11.03 -2.36
CA ALA A 26 0.20 -10.73 -3.48
C ALA A 26 1.01 -9.45 -3.24
N TRP A 27 2.03 -9.22 -4.07
CA TRP A 27 2.83 -8.00 -4.00
C TRP A 27 3.34 -7.57 -5.38
N CYS A 28 3.65 -6.29 -5.54
CA CYS A 28 4.35 -5.79 -6.72
C CYS A 28 5.34 -4.69 -6.34
N THR A 29 6.21 -4.38 -7.29
CA THR A 29 7.12 -3.23 -7.20
C THR A 29 7.05 -2.45 -8.49
N GLY A 30 7.40 -1.17 -8.41
CA GLY A 30 7.45 -0.31 -9.57
C GLY A 30 8.23 0.97 -9.30
N ILE A 31 8.20 1.88 -10.26
CA ILE A 31 8.86 3.17 -10.19
C ILE A 31 7.83 4.22 -10.63
N LEU A 32 7.61 5.22 -9.79
CA LEU A 32 6.73 6.35 -10.07
C LEU A 32 7.30 7.24 -11.17
N SER A 33 6.49 8.11 -11.73
CA SER A 33 6.84 9.00 -12.84
C SER A 33 8.08 9.87 -12.56
N GLU A 34 8.27 10.28 -11.30
CA GLU A 34 9.40 11.06 -10.82
C GLU A 34 10.65 10.24 -10.44
N GLY A 35 10.61 8.91 -10.62
CA GLY A 35 11.72 8.01 -10.36
C GLY A 35 11.76 7.41 -8.95
N ARG A 36 10.76 7.68 -8.09
CA ARG A 36 10.65 7.09 -6.75
C ARG A 36 10.24 5.61 -6.86
N PRO A 37 11.00 4.66 -6.31
CA PRO A 37 10.56 3.26 -6.24
C PRO A 37 9.39 3.09 -5.27
N PHE A 38 8.51 2.15 -5.55
CA PHE A 38 7.45 1.74 -4.63
C PHE A 38 7.36 0.21 -4.53
N ARG A 39 6.77 -0.24 -3.42
CA ARG A 39 6.27 -1.60 -3.24
C ARG A 39 4.80 -1.54 -2.85
N ALA A 40 3.99 -2.42 -3.40
CA ALA A 40 2.59 -2.55 -3.01
C ALA A 40 2.33 -3.98 -2.52
N GLU A 41 1.61 -4.11 -1.40
CA GLU A 41 1.25 -5.39 -0.78
C GLU A 41 -0.28 -5.49 -0.71
N TYR A 42 -0.82 -6.56 -1.27
CA TYR A 42 -2.26 -6.85 -1.33
C TYR A 42 -2.57 -7.93 -0.29
N TRP A 43 -3.50 -7.64 0.61
CA TRP A 43 -3.79 -8.49 1.77
C TRP A 43 -5.25 -8.36 2.18
N VAL A 44 -5.72 -9.30 3.00
CA VAL A 44 -7.07 -9.31 3.55
C VAL A 44 -7.05 -9.42 5.06
N GLN A 45 -7.99 -8.74 5.72
CA GLN A 45 -8.20 -8.81 7.17
C GLN A 45 -9.65 -8.49 7.47
N ASP A 46 -10.30 -9.24 8.37
CA ASP A 46 -11.69 -8.97 8.78
C ASP A 46 -12.68 -8.73 7.61
N GLN A 47 -12.52 -9.49 6.52
CA GLN A 47 -13.31 -9.37 5.28
C GLN A 47 -13.07 -8.09 4.45
N LEU A 48 -12.15 -7.25 4.88
CA LEU A 48 -11.63 -6.13 4.10
C LEU A 48 -10.52 -6.64 3.18
N THR A 49 -10.53 -6.13 1.96
CA THR A 49 -9.42 -6.30 1.03
C THR A 49 -8.66 -4.99 0.91
N LEU A 50 -7.38 -5.05 1.25
CA LEU A 50 -6.54 -3.90 1.53
C LEU A 50 -5.32 -3.92 0.61
N LEU A 51 -4.89 -2.73 0.22
CA LEU A 51 -3.69 -2.51 -0.56
C LEU A 51 -2.83 -1.48 0.15
N THR A 52 -1.63 -1.88 0.55
CA THR A 52 -0.68 -0.99 1.21
C THR A 52 0.47 -0.65 0.28
N PHE A 53 0.71 0.63 0.07
CA PHE A 53 1.85 1.16 -0.67
C PHE A 53 2.96 1.58 0.29
N PHE A 54 4.19 1.22 -0.05
CA PHE A 54 5.42 1.66 0.58
C PHE A 54 6.18 2.54 -0.40
N VAL A 55 6.41 3.80 -0.01
CA VAL A 55 7.18 4.78 -0.79
C VAL A 55 8.06 5.60 0.14
N SER A 56 9.22 6.04 -0.34
CA SER A 56 10.08 6.95 0.44
C SER A 56 9.30 8.18 0.89
N VAL A 57 9.57 8.72 2.08
CA VAL A 57 8.98 10.00 2.53
C VAL A 57 9.59 11.23 1.86
N SER A 58 10.74 11.09 1.21
CA SER A 58 11.53 12.24 0.73
C SER A 58 10.73 13.14 -0.21
N GLY A 59 10.64 14.44 0.12
CA GLY A 59 9.89 15.44 -0.64
C GLY A 59 8.36 15.45 -0.42
N ILE A 60 7.83 14.51 0.37
CA ILE A 60 6.39 14.40 0.70
C ILE A 60 6.18 14.13 2.21
N GLU A 61 7.12 14.55 3.05
CA GLU A 61 7.20 14.19 4.48
C GLU A 61 5.99 14.68 5.28
N ASN A 62 5.35 15.77 4.83
CA ASN A 62 4.24 16.41 5.50
C ASN A 62 2.89 16.19 4.78
N TYR A 63 2.83 15.23 3.86
CA TYR A 63 1.57 14.93 3.17
C TYR A 63 0.55 14.37 4.15
N SER A 64 -0.70 14.86 4.06
CA SER A 64 -1.84 14.24 4.73
C SER A 64 -2.31 12.98 4.01
N ASP A 65 -3.19 12.19 4.63
CA ASP A 65 -3.84 11.04 4.00
C ASP A 65 -4.51 11.41 2.66
N GLU A 66 -5.16 12.58 2.60
CA GLU A 66 -5.79 13.09 1.38
C GLU A 66 -4.75 13.41 0.29
N GLN A 67 -3.64 14.03 0.66
CA GLN A 67 -2.56 14.34 -0.31
C GLN A 67 -1.88 13.06 -0.81
N LEU A 68 -1.71 12.05 0.05
CA LEU A 68 -1.20 10.73 -0.32
C LEU A 68 -2.18 9.98 -1.23
N ALA A 69 -3.49 10.05 -0.96
CA ALA A 69 -4.51 9.49 -1.84
C ALA A 69 -4.44 10.12 -3.24
N ASN A 70 -4.40 11.46 -3.30
CA ASN A 70 -4.28 12.21 -4.55
C ASN A 70 -2.97 11.88 -5.30
N PHE A 71 -1.89 11.67 -4.57
CA PHE A 71 -0.60 11.28 -5.13
C PHE A 71 -0.65 9.90 -5.80
N LEU A 72 -1.26 8.90 -5.14
CA LEU A 72 -1.40 7.56 -5.71
C LEU A 72 -2.31 7.54 -6.95
N GLU A 73 -3.39 8.33 -6.96
CA GLU A 73 -4.24 8.51 -8.15
C GLU A 73 -3.51 9.20 -9.30
N ALA A 74 -2.75 10.26 -9.00
CA ALA A 74 -2.00 10.99 -10.02
C ALA A 74 -0.94 10.10 -10.72
N GLU A 75 -0.42 9.10 -10.00
CA GLU A 75 0.49 8.09 -10.52
C GLU A 75 -0.23 6.89 -11.17
N ASN A 76 -1.56 6.92 -11.29
CA ASN A 76 -2.42 5.85 -11.82
C ASN A 76 -2.22 4.49 -11.11
N LEU A 77 -1.88 4.51 -9.82
CA LEU A 77 -1.72 3.29 -9.01
C LEU A 77 -3.06 2.79 -8.47
N ILE A 78 -3.97 3.73 -8.23
CA ILE A 78 -5.32 3.51 -7.71
C ILE A 78 -6.30 4.44 -8.42
N GLU A 79 -7.54 4.03 -8.57
CA GLU A 79 -8.66 4.87 -8.97
C GLU A 79 -9.76 4.74 -7.92
N PHE A 80 -10.08 5.82 -7.18
CA PHE A 80 -11.13 5.76 -6.16
C PHE A 80 -12.52 5.84 -6.79
N ARG A 81 -13.46 5.06 -6.24
CA ARG A 81 -14.87 5.07 -6.63
C ARG A 81 -15.68 5.98 -5.71
N GLY A 82 -16.34 6.97 -6.32
CA GLY A 82 -17.20 7.91 -5.60
C GLY A 82 -16.44 8.84 -4.66
N ASP A 83 -17.15 9.41 -3.69
CA ASP A 83 -16.59 10.47 -2.83
C ASP A 83 -15.84 9.93 -1.60
N LYS A 84 -16.04 8.65 -1.24
CA LYS A 84 -15.44 8.05 -0.04
C LYS A 84 -14.08 7.46 -0.35
N ARG A 85 -13.02 8.14 0.12
CA ARG A 85 -11.64 7.64 0.08
C ARG A 85 -11.26 7.07 1.43
N SER A 86 -11.23 5.74 1.55
CA SER A 86 -10.76 5.07 2.76
C SER A 86 -9.25 4.89 2.68
N VAL A 87 -8.52 5.83 3.28
CA VAL A 87 -7.06 5.84 3.31
C VAL A 87 -6.60 6.06 4.75
N GLY A 88 -5.63 5.27 5.18
CA GLY A 88 -4.90 5.50 6.42
C GLY A 88 -3.41 5.38 6.15
N SER A 89 -2.63 6.33 6.65
CA SER A 89 -1.18 6.32 6.46
C SER A 89 -0.40 6.54 7.76
N MET A 90 0.83 6.04 7.77
CA MET A 90 1.81 6.32 8.80
C MET A 90 3.23 6.21 8.25
N VAL A 91 4.17 6.91 8.88
CA VAL A 91 5.59 6.73 8.58
C VAL A 91 6.13 5.54 9.37
N ILE A 92 6.85 4.65 8.69
CA ILE A 92 7.53 3.49 9.27
C ILE A 92 9.01 3.50 8.91
N LYS A 93 9.79 2.68 9.61
CA LYS A 93 11.14 2.29 9.20
C LYS A 93 11.09 0.90 8.59
N ASP A 94 11.72 0.76 7.44
CA ASP A 94 11.84 -0.53 6.73
C ASP A 94 13.06 -1.35 7.24
N ALA A 95 13.30 -2.53 6.67
CA ALA A 95 14.39 -3.42 7.12
C ALA A 95 15.80 -2.82 6.93
N SER A 96 15.92 -1.80 6.08
CA SER A 96 17.15 -1.05 5.81
C SER A 96 17.21 0.30 6.57
N ASP A 97 16.34 0.50 7.57
CA ASP A 97 16.20 1.73 8.37
C ASP A 97 15.77 2.98 7.58
N ASN A 98 15.19 2.79 6.40
CA ASN A 98 14.68 3.91 5.60
C ASN A 98 13.31 4.35 6.09
N GLU A 99 13.08 5.66 6.13
CA GLU A 99 11.75 6.22 6.38
C GLU A 99 10.85 6.08 5.15
N MET A 100 9.76 5.33 5.34
CA MET A 100 8.79 5.00 4.30
C MET A 100 7.39 5.42 4.76
N TRP A 101 6.62 6.01 3.86
CA TRP A 101 5.17 6.04 4.00
C TRP A 101 4.64 4.62 3.84
N SER A 102 3.83 4.18 4.80
CA SER A 102 2.93 3.04 4.69
C SER A 102 1.53 3.60 4.48
N ILE A 103 0.98 3.43 3.27
CA ILE A 103 -0.29 4.03 2.84
C ILE A 103 -1.27 2.90 2.52
N THR A 104 -2.25 2.67 3.38
CA THR A 104 -3.22 1.59 3.23
C THR A 104 -4.54 2.13 2.67
N ILE A 105 -5.03 1.46 1.63
CA ILE A 105 -6.30 1.73 0.98
C ILE A 105 -7.22 0.52 1.11
N CYS A 106 -8.48 0.75 1.46
CA CYS A 106 -9.51 -0.28 1.32
C CYS A 106 -9.96 -0.37 -0.14
N ILE A 107 -9.72 -1.52 -0.77
CA ILE A 107 -10.13 -1.79 -2.16
C ILE A 107 -11.60 -2.15 -2.18
N HIS A 108 -12.02 -3.09 -1.33
CA HIS A 108 -13.41 -3.49 -1.20
C HIS A 108 -13.64 -4.18 0.15
N ASP A 109 -14.90 -4.23 0.54
CA ASP A 109 -15.39 -5.12 1.59
C ASP A 109 -16.37 -6.15 1.00
N THR A 110 -17.23 -6.74 1.82
CA THR A 110 -18.24 -7.72 1.38
C THR A 110 -19.45 -7.09 0.67
N SER A 111 -19.59 -5.78 0.72
CA SER A 111 -20.76 -5.03 0.23
C SER A 111 -20.43 -4.16 -0.99
N GLU A 112 -19.26 -3.53 -1.02
CA GLU A 112 -18.92 -2.51 -2.01
C GLU A 112 -17.43 -2.52 -2.39
N ILE A 113 -17.14 -2.08 -3.62
CA ILE A 113 -15.80 -1.79 -4.13
C ILE A 113 -15.57 -0.28 -4.04
N TYR A 114 -14.51 0.12 -3.32
CA TYR A 114 -14.16 1.52 -3.05
C TYR A 114 -13.05 2.04 -3.97
N ALA A 115 -12.22 1.16 -4.53
CA ALA A 115 -11.15 1.56 -5.43
C ALA A 115 -10.76 0.43 -6.40
N ASP A 116 -10.24 0.81 -7.56
CA ASP A 116 -9.65 -0.10 -8.55
C ASP A 116 -8.14 0.08 -8.64
N THR A 117 -7.45 -0.97 -9.09
CA THR A 117 -6.02 -0.90 -9.44
C THR A 117 -5.75 -1.75 -10.68
N GLU A 118 -4.93 -1.24 -11.59
CA GLU A 118 -4.44 -1.99 -12.76
C GLU A 118 -3.05 -2.62 -12.52
N LEU A 119 -2.57 -2.60 -11.28
CA LEU A 119 -1.28 -3.16 -10.92
C LEU A 119 -1.23 -4.66 -11.19
N LYS A 120 -0.09 -5.09 -11.75
CA LYS A 120 0.19 -6.51 -11.98
C LYS A 120 0.93 -7.06 -10.78
N PHE A 121 0.24 -7.91 -10.02
CA PHE A 121 0.79 -8.51 -8.82
C PHE A 121 1.50 -9.83 -9.10
N ASN A 122 2.56 -10.08 -8.31
CA ASN A 122 3.19 -11.38 -8.18
C ASN A 122 2.52 -12.11 -7.02
N ASN A 123 2.25 -13.40 -7.22
CA ASN A 123 1.94 -14.28 -6.10
C ASN A 123 3.21 -14.49 -5.28
N TYR A 124 3.03 -14.72 -3.98
CA TYR A 124 4.12 -15.15 -3.11
C TYR A 124 4.66 -16.54 -3.46
#